data_AF-A0A967HVK9-F1
#
_entry.id   AF-A0A967HVK9-F1
#
_cell.length_a   1.000
_cell.length_b   1.000
_cell.length_c   1.000
_cell.angle_alpha   90.00
_cell.angle_beta   90.00
_cell.angle_gamma   90.00
#
_symmetry.space_group_name_H-M   'P 1'
#
loop_
_entity.id
_entity.type
_entity.pdbx_description
1 polymer ?
#
loop_
_entity_poly.entity_id
_entity_poly.type
_entity_poly.pdbx_seq_one_letter_code
_entity_poly.pdbx_strand_id
1 'polypeptide(L)'
;MTDKSKTKTQLINELVELRQQVAQLEALEDKLKRVEEKLQLQTHELSERVKELNCVYGISKLRERKDISWDELFQGIVDLIPPALQYPEITAARVILEGQRFSTESFRETIWKQERDITVNGERIGVLEVCYLEERPEIDEGPFLKEERSLLDAIASRFGKIIERKRAMKALSQLAAIVKSSDDAIIGKTLDG
;
A
#
# COMPACT_ATOMS: atom_id res chain seq x y z
N MET A 1 64.79 -34.28 -14.96
CA MET A 1 63.66 -34.68 -14.09
C MET A 1 62.41 -34.69 -14.95
N THR A 2 61.86 -35.90 -15.10
CA THR A 2 60.53 -36.29 -15.64
C THR A 2 60.10 -35.75 -17.01
N ASP A 3 60.54 -36.50 -18.03
CA ASP A 3 59.90 -36.61 -19.35
C ASP A 3 58.40 -36.92 -19.20
N LYS A 4 57.55 -36.06 -19.78
CA LYS A 4 56.09 -36.02 -19.65
C LYS A 4 55.40 -36.26 -20.99
N SER A 5 55.96 -37.11 -21.83
CA SER A 5 55.31 -37.54 -23.09
C SER A 5 54.06 -38.39 -22.78
N LYS A 6 52.91 -37.74 -22.59
CA LYS A 6 51.61 -38.42 -22.46
C LYS A 6 51.33 -39.17 -23.76
N THR A 7 50.92 -40.43 -23.65
CA THR A 7 50.54 -41.21 -24.83
C THR A 7 49.27 -40.64 -25.45
N LYS A 8 49.09 -40.80 -26.76
CA LYS A 8 47.88 -40.33 -27.48
C LYS A 8 46.58 -40.77 -26.80
N THR A 9 46.52 -42.00 -26.28
CA THR A 9 45.37 -42.55 -25.55
C THR A 9 45.11 -41.83 -24.22
N GLN A 10 46.16 -41.47 -23.48
CA GLN A 10 46.03 -40.73 -22.21
C GLN A 10 45.47 -39.32 -22.47
N LEU A 11 45.94 -38.65 -23.53
CA LEU A 11 45.43 -37.33 -23.92
C LEU A 11 43.96 -37.38 -24.36
N ILE A 12 43.54 -38.44 -25.04
CA ILE A 12 42.13 -38.61 -25.46
C ILE A 12 41.23 -38.80 -24.23
N ASN A 13 41.62 -39.62 -23.26
CA ASN A 13 40.82 -39.83 -22.05
C ASN A 13 40.69 -38.54 -21.24
N GLU A 14 41.78 -37.79 -21.07
CA GLU A 14 41.78 -36.52 -20.35
C GLU A 14 40.93 -35.45 -21.06
N LEU A 15 40.93 -35.42 -22.40
CA LEU A 15 40.07 -34.55 -23.19
C LEU A 15 38.59 -34.89 -23.01
N VAL A 16 38.22 -36.17 -22.95
CA VAL A 16 36.84 -36.61 -22.71
C VAL A 16 36.38 -36.20 -21.31
N GLU A 17 37.23 -36.39 -20.31
CA GLU A 17 36.94 -36.04 -18.92
C GLU A 17 36.77 -34.52 -18.75
N LEU A 18 37.65 -33.71 -19.36
CA LEU A 18 37.50 -32.25 -19.40
C LEU A 18 36.22 -31.80 -20.10
N ARG A 19 35.86 -32.41 -21.23
CA ARG A 19 34.60 -32.09 -21.93
C ARG A 19 33.38 -32.41 -21.06
N GLN A 20 33.42 -33.50 -20.30
CA GLN A 20 32.35 -33.87 -19.38
C GLN A 20 32.24 -32.88 -18.22
N GLN A 21 33.37 -32.41 -17.68
CA GLN A 21 33.39 -31.35 -16.65
C GLN A 21 32.83 -30.02 -17.19
N VAL A 22 33.20 -29.62 -18.41
CA VAL A 22 32.67 -28.40 -19.05
C VAL A 22 31.14 -28.49 -19.19
N ALA A 23 30.62 -29.61 -19.69
CA ALA A 23 29.17 -29.80 -19.80
C ALA A 23 28.45 -29.76 -18.45
N GLN A 24 29.08 -30.26 -17.38
CA GLN A 24 28.54 -30.16 -16.02
C GLN A 24 28.54 -28.72 -15.50
N LEU A 25 29.59 -27.94 -15.78
CA LEU A 25 29.67 -26.54 -15.38
C LEU A 25 28.61 -25.69 -16.11
N GLU A 26 28.44 -25.87 -17.42
CA GLU A 26 27.41 -25.18 -18.20
C GLU A 26 26.01 -25.46 -17.65
N ALA A 27 25.71 -26.72 -17.31
CA ALA A 27 24.43 -27.08 -16.70
C ALA A 27 24.22 -26.48 -15.29
N LEU A 28 25.30 -26.28 -14.53
CA LEU A 28 25.25 -25.63 -13.22
C LEU A 28 25.03 -24.12 -13.35
N GLU A 29 25.69 -23.47 -14.31
CA GLU A 29 25.51 -22.04 -14.62
C GLU A 29 24.05 -21.74 -15.01
N ASP A 30 23.47 -22.56 -15.89
CA ASP A 30 22.05 -22.46 -16.26
C ASP A 30 21.12 -22.62 -15.05
N LYS A 31 21.46 -23.54 -14.14
CA LYS A 31 20.68 -23.77 -12.93
C LYS A 31 20.79 -22.60 -11.96
N LEU A 32 21.98 -22.04 -11.77
CA LEU A 32 22.21 -20.87 -10.92
C LEU A 32 21.44 -19.67 -11.45
N LYS A 33 21.49 -19.41 -12.75
CA LYS A 33 20.73 -18.32 -13.39
C LYS A 33 19.23 -18.41 -13.13
N ARG A 34 18.64 -19.60 -13.27
CA ARG A 34 17.20 -19.81 -12.97
C ARG A 34 16.87 -19.59 -11.49
N VAL A 35 17.78 -19.96 -10.59
CA VAL A 35 17.60 -19.73 -9.15
C VAL A 35 17.68 -18.23 -8.85
N GLU A 36 18.62 -17.51 -9.46
CA GLU A 36 18.76 -16.06 -9.32
C GLU A 36 17.52 -15.31 -9.83
N GLU A 37 17.03 -15.65 -11.02
CA GLU A 37 15.80 -15.07 -11.60
C GLU A 37 14.59 -15.30 -10.68
N LYS A 38 14.44 -16.51 -10.16
CA LYS A 38 13.36 -16.84 -9.22
C LYS A 38 13.50 -16.07 -7.91
N LEU A 39 14.71 -15.96 -7.37
CA LEU A 39 14.97 -15.22 -6.14
C LEU A 39 14.66 -13.73 -6.30
N GLN A 40 15.03 -13.14 -7.44
CA GLN A 40 14.71 -11.75 -7.76
C GLN A 40 13.19 -11.52 -7.81
N LEU A 41 12.45 -12.40 -8.49
CA LEU A 41 10.99 -12.32 -8.54
C LEU A 41 10.37 -12.37 -7.13
N GLN A 42 10.76 -13.36 -6.32
CA GLN A 42 10.23 -13.51 -4.96
C GLN A 42 10.60 -12.33 -4.05
N THR A 43 11.80 -11.77 -4.22
CA THR A 43 12.24 -10.58 -3.47
C THR A 43 11.39 -9.37 -3.83
N HIS A 44 11.07 -9.21 -5.11
CA HIS A 44 10.19 -8.15 -5.59
C HIS A 44 8.77 -8.29 -5.03
N GLU A 45 8.16 -9.47 -5.15
CA GLU A 45 6.82 -9.74 -4.59
C GLU A 45 6.75 -9.48 -3.08
N LEU A 46 7.79 -9.90 -2.34
CA LEU A 46 7.86 -9.67 -0.91
C LEU A 46 7.99 -8.17 -0.59
N SER A 47 8.80 -7.44 -1.36
CA SER A 47 8.94 -5.99 -1.23
C SER A 47 7.61 -5.27 -1.42
N GLU A 48 6.85 -5.60 -2.47
CA GLU A 48 5.52 -5.01 -2.69
C GLU A 48 4.56 -5.34 -1.55
N ARG A 49 4.60 -6.58 -1.02
CA ARG A 49 3.76 -6.93 0.12
C ARG A 49 4.12 -6.17 1.40
N VAL A 50 5.41 -5.90 1.63
CA VAL A 50 5.87 -5.09 2.76
C VAL A 50 5.36 -3.66 2.64
N LYS A 51 5.38 -3.06 1.44
CA LYS A 51 4.83 -1.73 1.18
C LYS A 51 3.33 -1.66 1.53
N GLU A 52 2.53 -2.61 1.04
CA GLU A 52 1.10 -2.68 1.36
C GLU A 52 0.84 -2.81 2.87
N LEU A 53 1.56 -3.71 3.53
CA LEU A 53 1.45 -3.93 4.97
C LEU A 53 1.81 -2.67 5.77
N ASN A 54 2.86 -1.96 5.36
CA ASN A 54 3.28 -0.71 5.99
C ASN A 54 2.19 0.37 5.91
N CYS A 55 1.55 0.53 4.75
CA CYS A 55 0.42 1.46 4.61
C CYS A 55 -0.76 1.04 5.48
N VAL A 56 -1.17 -0.23 5.39
CA VAL A 56 -2.29 -0.77 6.17
C VAL A 56 -2.09 -0.64 7.68
N TYR A 57 -0.89 -0.95 8.15
CA TYR A 57 -0.52 -0.86 9.56
C TYR A 57 -0.33 0.59 9.99
N GLY A 58 0.23 1.44 9.13
CA GLY A 58 0.36 2.88 9.35
C GLY A 58 -0.99 3.56 9.61
N ILE A 59 -2.02 3.23 8.82
CA ILE A 59 -3.39 3.73 9.03
C ILE A 59 -3.92 3.30 10.41
N SER A 60 -3.63 2.06 10.82
CA SER A 60 -4.07 1.55 12.13
C SER A 60 -3.37 2.29 13.27
N LYS A 61 -2.06 2.50 13.16
CA LYS A 61 -1.27 3.29 14.12
C LYS A 61 -1.74 4.74 14.23
N LEU A 62 -2.04 5.40 13.11
CA LEU A 62 -2.55 6.77 13.13
C LEU A 62 -3.85 6.87 13.94
N ARG A 63 -4.75 5.90 13.79
CA ARG A 63 -6.04 5.85 14.50
C ARG A 63 -5.90 5.59 16.01
N GLU A 64 -4.79 5.02 16.46
CA GLU A 64 -4.54 4.74 17.89
C GLU A 64 -4.02 5.95 18.66
N ARG A 65 -3.62 7.03 17.97
CA ARG A 65 -3.16 8.27 18.60
C ARG A 65 -4.34 8.99 19.27
N LYS A 66 -4.25 9.22 20.58
CA LYS A 66 -5.36 9.77 21.38
C LYS A 66 -5.71 11.23 21.07
N ASP A 67 -4.73 12.01 20.61
CA ASP A 67 -4.87 13.47 20.44
C ASP A 67 -4.70 13.90 18.97
N ILE A 68 -4.85 12.97 18.02
CA ILE A 68 -4.79 13.31 16.60
C ILE A 68 -6.09 14.02 16.17
N SER A 69 -5.95 15.16 15.50
CA SER A 69 -7.10 15.80 14.87
C SER A 69 -7.58 15.00 13.64
N TRP A 70 -8.81 15.25 13.20
CA TRP A 70 -9.33 14.60 11.98
C TRP A 70 -8.51 14.97 10.75
N ASP A 71 -8.05 16.20 10.67
CA ASP A 71 -7.30 16.72 9.53
C ASP A 71 -5.92 16.07 9.47
N GLU A 72 -5.22 15.97 10.61
CA GLU A 72 -3.95 15.25 10.71
C GLU A 72 -4.12 13.75 10.42
N LEU A 73 -5.23 13.13 10.85
CA LEU A 73 -5.50 11.72 10.55
C LEU A 73 -5.69 11.51 9.05
N PHE A 74 -6.52 12.31 8.39
CA PHE A 74 -6.80 12.15 6.97
C PHE A 74 -5.59 12.50 6.10
N GLN A 75 -4.87 13.58 6.42
CA GLN A 75 -3.61 13.90 5.76
C GLN A 75 -2.60 12.77 5.95
N GLY A 76 -2.43 12.27 7.18
CA GLY A 76 -1.51 11.15 7.45
C GLY A 76 -1.88 9.87 6.69
N ILE A 77 -3.17 9.59 6.47
CA ILE A 77 -3.59 8.46 5.62
C ILE A 77 -3.20 8.71 4.17
N VAL A 78 -3.42 9.91 3.64
CA VAL A 78 -3.05 10.27 2.26
C VAL A 78 -1.54 10.14 2.05
N ASP A 79 -0.72 10.58 3.01
CA ASP A 79 0.75 10.52 2.94
C ASP A 79 1.30 9.08 2.99
N LEU A 80 0.51 8.12 3.49
CA LEU A 80 0.87 6.70 3.51
C LEU A 80 0.63 6.00 2.17
N ILE A 81 -0.05 6.64 1.22
CA ILE A 81 -0.41 6.01 -0.06
C ILE A 81 0.79 5.93 -1.00
N PRO A 82 1.52 7.01 -1.33
CA PRO A 82 2.62 6.95 -2.29
C PRO A 82 3.67 5.85 -2.02
N PRO A 83 4.18 5.68 -0.77
CA PRO A 83 5.15 4.61 -0.47
C PRO A 83 4.61 3.20 -0.66
N ALA A 84 3.29 3.04 -0.74
CA ALA A 84 2.61 1.76 -0.87
C ALA A 84 2.49 1.27 -2.33
N LEU A 85 2.75 2.14 -3.32
CA LEU A 85 2.59 1.85 -4.74
C LEU A 85 3.92 1.43 -5.40
N GLN A 86 3.82 0.96 -6.64
CA GLN A 86 4.94 0.50 -7.46
C GLN A 86 5.95 1.62 -7.72
N TYR A 87 5.48 2.85 -7.93
CA TYR A 87 6.32 4.02 -8.22
C TYR A 87 6.13 5.17 -7.20
N PRO A 88 6.63 5.03 -5.96
CA PRO A 88 6.39 6.02 -4.90
C PRO A 88 6.78 7.45 -5.25
N GLU A 89 7.94 7.63 -5.89
CA GLU A 89 8.53 8.95 -6.18
C GLU A 89 7.69 9.83 -7.12
N ILE A 90 6.87 9.20 -7.94
CA ILE A 90 5.98 9.88 -8.89
C ILE A 90 4.51 9.69 -8.55
N THR A 91 4.21 9.09 -7.39
CA THR A 91 2.83 8.89 -6.95
C THR A 91 2.36 10.11 -6.17
N ALA A 92 1.20 10.63 -6.53
CA ALA A 92 0.50 11.60 -5.72
C ALA A 92 -0.91 11.12 -5.39
N ALA A 93 -1.40 11.49 -4.21
CA ALA A 93 -2.71 11.10 -3.73
C ALA A 93 -3.49 12.32 -3.24
N ARG A 94 -4.81 12.27 -3.42
CA ARG A 94 -5.76 13.26 -2.94
C ARG A 94 -6.99 12.54 -2.42
N VAL A 95 -7.52 13.00 -1.30
CA VAL A 95 -8.84 12.59 -0.83
C VAL A 95 -9.71 13.83 -0.66
N ILE A 96 -10.96 13.73 -1.13
CA ILE A 96 -11.98 14.75 -0.95
C ILE A 96 -13.09 14.12 -0.12
N LEU A 97 -13.38 14.69 1.05
CA LEU A 97 -14.34 14.18 2.03
C LEU A 97 -15.21 15.32 2.53
N GLU A 98 -16.53 15.25 2.32
CA GLU A 98 -17.49 16.25 2.82
C GLU A 98 -17.08 17.72 2.50
N GLY A 99 -16.48 17.95 1.32
CA GLY A 99 -16.01 19.26 0.87
C GLY A 99 -14.59 19.66 1.33
N GLN A 100 -13.95 18.86 2.19
CA GLN A 100 -12.56 19.06 2.60
C GLN A 100 -11.61 18.27 1.70
N ARG A 101 -10.42 18.81 1.47
CA ARG A 101 -9.39 18.22 0.60
C ARG A 101 -8.11 18.00 1.38
N PHE A 102 -7.57 16.80 1.27
CA PHE A 102 -6.23 16.44 1.76
C PHE A 102 -5.44 15.85 0.59
N SER A 103 -4.21 16.28 0.39
CA SER A 103 -3.41 15.86 -0.76
C SER A 103 -1.93 15.82 -0.42
N THR A 104 -1.18 14.98 -1.11
CA THR A 104 0.27 15.03 -1.08
C THR A 104 0.77 16.35 -1.68
N GLU A 105 1.95 16.82 -1.25
CA GLU A 105 2.49 18.12 -1.69
C GLU A 105 2.64 18.20 -3.23
N SER A 106 3.05 17.09 -3.86
CA SER A 106 3.30 17.00 -5.30
C SER A 106 2.03 16.77 -6.14
N PHE A 107 0.83 16.84 -5.55
CA PHE A 107 -0.39 16.46 -6.25
C PHE A 107 -0.68 17.34 -7.47
N ARG A 108 -0.75 16.68 -8.63
CA ARG A 108 -1.21 17.25 -9.89
C ARG A 108 -2.05 16.21 -10.61
N GLU A 109 -3.21 16.63 -11.07
CA GLU A 109 -4.08 15.71 -11.80
C GLU A 109 -3.45 15.36 -13.16
N THR A 110 -3.38 14.08 -13.46
CA THR A 110 -2.86 13.54 -14.72
C THR A 110 -3.87 12.55 -15.31
N ILE A 111 -3.62 12.12 -16.55
CA ILE A 111 -4.40 11.06 -17.19
C ILE A 111 -4.11 9.68 -16.60
N TRP A 112 -2.95 9.51 -15.96
CA TRP A 112 -2.52 8.28 -15.32
C TRP A 112 -3.06 8.22 -13.89
N LYS A 113 -4.38 8.11 -13.76
CA LYS A 113 -5.06 8.19 -12.46
C LYS A 113 -6.03 7.04 -12.20
N GLN A 114 -6.24 6.77 -10.92
CA GLN A 114 -7.31 5.95 -10.39
C GLN A 114 -8.15 6.76 -9.40
N GLU A 115 -9.46 6.51 -9.42
CA GLU A 115 -10.42 7.12 -8.50
C GLU A 115 -11.23 6.03 -7.79
N ARG A 116 -11.50 6.22 -6.51
CA ARG A 116 -12.30 5.32 -5.68
C ARG A 116 -13.29 6.08 -4.83
N ASP A 117 -14.56 5.72 -4.96
CA ASP A 117 -15.63 6.32 -4.18
C ASP A 117 -15.52 5.92 -2.71
N ILE A 118 -15.68 6.91 -1.84
CA ILE A 118 -15.74 6.70 -0.39
C ILE A 118 -17.21 6.77 0.00
N THR A 119 -17.72 5.67 0.54
CA THR A 119 -19.14 5.54 0.90
C THR A 119 -19.33 5.28 2.40
N VAL A 120 -20.44 5.77 2.94
CA VAL A 120 -20.93 5.48 4.28
C VAL A 120 -22.40 5.11 4.15
N ASN A 121 -22.80 3.93 4.65
CA ASN A 121 -24.17 3.41 4.53
C ASN A 121 -24.70 3.39 3.07
N GLY A 122 -23.82 3.17 2.10
CA GLY A 122 -24.17 3.15 0.67
C GLY A 122 -24.22 4.53 0.00
N GLU A 123 -24.11 5.63 0.76
CA GLU A 123 -24.06 6.98 0.21
C GLU A 123 -22.61 7.41 -0.04
N ARG A 124 -22.34 7.95 -1.22
CA ARG A 124 -21.03 8.54 -1.55
C ARG A 124 -20.84 9.85 -0.78
N ILE A 125 -19.78 9.90 0.01
CA ILE A 125 -19.40 11.06 0.85
C ILE A 125 -18.10 11.71 0.40
N GLY A 126 -17.39 11.09 -0.54
CA GLY A 126 -16.10 11.53 -1.00
C GLY A 126 -15.49 10.67 -2.09
N VAL A 127 -14.24 10.96 -2.42
CA VAL A 127 -13.44 10.24 -3.41
C VAL A 127 -11.97 10.22 -2.99
N LEU A 128 -11.31 9.09 -3.19
CA LEU A 128 -9.87 8.93 -3.14
C LEU A 128 -9.35 8.92 -4.58
N GLU A 129 -8.33 9.72 -4.85
CA GLU A 129 -7.72 9.85 -6.16
C GLU A 129 -6.21 9.63 -6.02
N VAL A 130 -5.64 8.83 -6.92
CA VAL A 130 -4.21 8.57 -6.99
C VAL A 130 -3.76 8.71 -8.43
N CYS A 131 -2.63 9.38 -8.65
CA CYS A 131 -2.07 9.57 -9.96
C CYS A 131 -0.57 9.33 -9.99
N TYR A 132 -0.08 8.89 -11.15
CA TYR A 132 1.33 8.99 -11.50
C TYR A 132 1.59 10.31 -12.21
N LEU A 133 2.67 10.98 -11.82
CA LEU A 133 3.07 12.29 -12.35
C LEU A 133 3.84 12.19 -13.69
N GLU A 134 4.24 10.98 -14.05
CA GLU A 134 4.96 10.66 -15.29
C GLU A 134 4.31 9.47 -16.00
N GLU A 135 4.52 9.38 -17.31
CA GLU A 135 4.06 8.24 -18.11
C GLU A 135 4.73 6.94 -17.66
N ARG A 136 3.93 5.89 -17.57
CA ARG A 136 4.40 4.53 -17.30
C ARG A 136 3.68 3.53 -18.22
N PRO A 137 4.31 2.39 -18.52
CA PRO A 137 3.70 1.36 -19.36
C PRO A 137 2.34 0.92 -18.82
N GLU A 138 1.39 0.66 -19.70
CA GLU A 138 0.11 0.06 -19.29
C GLU A 138 0.33 -1.39 -18.81
N ILE A 139 -0.36 -1.75 -17.72
CA ILE A 139 -0.29 -3.06 -17.07
C ILE A 139 -1.70 -3.64 -16.91
N ASP A 140 -2.45 -3.23 -15.89
CA ASP A 140 -3.81 -3.73 -15.62
C ASP A 140 -4.87 -2.62 -15.69
N GLU A 141 -4.70 -1.54 -14.91
CA GLU A 141 -5.60 -0.38 -14.90
C GLU A 141 -4.85 0.87 -15.36
N GLY A 142 -4.61 0.98 -16.66
CA GLY A 142 -3.60 1.93 -17.16
C GLY A 142 -2.24 1.51 -16.61
N PRO A 143 -1.43 2.40 -16.02
CA PRO A 143 -0.11 2.04 -15.51
C PRO A 143 -0.09 1.33 -14.14
N PHE A 144 -1.24 0.99 -13.58
CA PHE A 144 -1.36 0.43 -12.24
C PHE A 144 -1.63 -1.08 -12.24
N LEU A 145 -1.25 -1.74 -11.14
CA LEU A 145 -1.47 -3.17 -10.88
C LEU A 145 -2.86 -3.45 -10.27
N LYS A 146 -3.37 -4.66 -10.46
CA LYS A 146 -4.60 -5.13 -9.78
C LYS A 146 -4.51 -5.06 -8.25
N GLU A 147 -3.34 -5.33 -7.71
CA GLU A 147 -3.04 -5.29 -6.27
C GLU A 147 -3.14 -3.86 -5.75
N GLU A 148 -2.63 -2.88 -6.48
CA GLU A 148 -2.73 -1.45 -6.15
C GLU A 148 -4.19 -1.00 -6.12
N ARG A 149 -4.97 -1.37 -7.13
CA ARG A 149 -6.43 -1.18 -7.12
C ARG A 149 -7.06 -1.72 -5.83
N SER A 150 -6.70 -2.95 -5.46
CA SER A 150 -7.27 -3.63 -4.30
C SER A 150 -6.87 -2.95 -2.99
N LEU A 151 -5.64 -2.42 -2.91
CA LEU A 151 -5.18 -1.59 -1.81
C LEU A 151 -5.98 -0.29 -1.73
N LEU A 152 -6.18 0.42 -2.84
CA LEU A 152 -6.95 1.66 -2.88
C LEU A 152 -8.42 1.46 -2.48
N ASP A 153 -9.05 0.37 -2.93
CA ASP A 153 -10.38 -0.05 -2.50
C ASP A 153 -10.45 -0.24 -0.98
N ALA A 154 -9.45 -0.92 -0.41
CA ALA A 154 -9.37 -1.16 1.02
C ALA A 154 -9.16 0.15 1.82
N ILE A 155 -8.40 1.10 1.28
CA ILE A 155 -8.18 2.42 1.90
C ILE A 155 -9.45 3.25 1.83
N ALA A 156 -10.14 3.31 0.69
CA ALA A 156 -11.42 4.01 0.54
C ALA A 156 -12.48 3.46 1.51
N SER A 157 -12.57 2.13 1.65
CA SER A 157 -13.44 1.48 2.63
C SER A 157 -13.09 1.87 4.08
N ARG A 158 -11.80 2.01 4.40
CA ARG A 158 -11.36 2.45 5.74
C ARG A 158 -11.73 3.89 6.03
N PHE A 159 -11.61 4.80 5.07
CA PHE A 159 -12.10 6.17 5.22
C PHE A 159 -13.60 6.17 5.57
N GLY A 160 -14.41 5.41 4.85
CA GLY A 160 -15.84 5.24 5.14
C GLY A 160 -16.10 4.81 6.58
N LYS A 161 -15.46 3.72 7.04
CA LYS A 161 -15.59 3.20 8.42
C LYS A 161 -15.14 4.20 9.49
N ILE A 162 -14.06 4.95 9.22
CA ILE A 162 -13.56 5.97 10.14
C ILE A 162 -14.59 7.10 10.31
N ILE A 163 -15.19 7.54 9.19
CA ILE A 163 -16.17 8.63 9.18
C ILE A 163 -17.51 8.18 9.80
N GLU A 164 -17.94 6.96 9.51
CA GLU A 164 -19.10 6.35 10.15
C GLU A 164 -18.96 6.37 11.68
N ARG A 165 -17.80 5.92 12.19
CA ARG A 165 -17.51 5.95 13.63
C ARG A 165 -17.49 7.38 14.18
N LYS A 166 -16.92 8.34 13.46
CA LYS A 166 -16.93 9.77 13.82
C LYS A 166 -18.36 10.31 13.97
N ARG A 167 -19.22 10.03 12.99
CA ARG A 167 -20.63 10.47 13.00
C ARG A 167 -21.39 9.85 14.18
N ALA A 168 -21.20 8.55 14.44
CA ALA A 168 -21.81 7.85 15.58
C ALA A 168 -21.39 8.45 16.93
N MET A 169 -20.09 8.72 17.13
CA MET A 169 -19.59 9.36 18.35
C MET A 169 -20.17 10.77 18.56
N LYS A 170 -20.28 11.56 17.49
CA LYS A 170 -20.86 12.90 17.55
C LYS A 170 -22.35 12.86 17.93
N ALA A 171 -23.11 11.94 17.34
CA ALA A 171 -24.54 11.76 17.65
C ALA A 171 -24.76 11.35 19.12
N LEU A 172 -23.96 10.39 19.63
CA LEU A 172 -24.02 9.99 21.04
C LEU A 172 -23.70 11.16 21.99
N SER A 173 -22.68 11.95 21.67
CA SER A 173 -22.32 13.12 22.48
C SER A 173 -23.42 14.18 22.50
N GLN A 174 -24.12 14.39 21.38
CA GLN A 174 -25.26 15.33 21.31
C GLN A 174 -26.45 14.83 22.16
N LEU A 175 -26.79 13.54 22.07
CA LEU A 175 -27.85 12.95 22.88
C LEU A 175 -27.54 13.06 24.39
N ALA A 176 -26.29 12.77 24.79
CA ALA A 176 -25.87 12.89 26.18
C ALA A 176 -25.99 14.33 26.71
N ALA A 177 -25.67 15.33 25.89
CA ALA A 177 -25.81 16.74 26.26
C ALA A 177 -27.29 17.14 26.46
N ILE A 178 -28.19 16.65 25.61
CA ILE A 178 -29.65 16.92 25.73
C ILE A 178 -30.20 16.34 27.03
N VAL A 179 -29.88 15.07 27.34
CA VAL A 179 -30.33 14.42 28.58
C VAL A 179 -29.87 15.19 29.81
N LYS A 180 -28.57 15.54 29.87
CA LYS A 180 -28.01 16.29 31.01
C LYS A 180 -28.70 17.65 31.22
N SER A 181 -28.97 18.39 30.14
CA SER A 181 -29.66 19.68 30.24
C SER A 181 -31.13 19.57 30.67
N SER A 182 -31.77 18.41 30.44
CA SER A 182 -33.16 18.17 30.81
C SER A 182 -33.30 17.85 32.30
N ASP A 183 -32.34 17.11 32.88
CA ASP A 183 -32.31 16.83 34.32
C ASP A 183 -32.08 18.11 35.15
N ASP A 184 -31.21 19.01 34.69
CA ASP A 184 -30.96 20.31 35.33
C ASP A 184 -32.22 21.21 35.32
N ALA A 185 -33.07 21.10 34.29
CA ALA A 185 -34.31 21.87 34.16
C ALA A 185 -35.48 21.34 35.03
N ILE A 186 -35.46 20.06 35.39
CA ILE A 186 -36.51 19.45 36.22
C ILE A 186 -36.30 19.74 37.71
N ILE A 187 -35.05 19.86 38.17
CA ILE A 187 -34.72 20.15 39.59
C ILE A 187 -35.11 21.59 39.99
N GLY A 188 -35.12 22.54 39.05
CA GLY A 188 -35.50 23.93 39.33
C GLY A 188 -37.00 24.17 39.59
N LYS A 189 -37.87 23.18 39.34
CA LYS A 189 -39.33 23.37 39.39
C LYS A 189 -40.00 22.81 40.66
N THR A 190 -39.23 22.24 41.58
CA THR A 190 -39.73 21.58 42.80
C THR A 190 -39.27 22.23 44.12
N LEU A 191 -38.64 23.41 44.08
CA LEU A 191 -38.18 24.11 45.30
C LEU A 191 -38.97 25.38 45.68
N ASP A 192 -40.02 25.72 44.94
CA ASP A 192 -40.94 26.80 45.31
C ASP A 192 -42.35 26.22 45.57
N GLY A 193 -42.62 25.83 46.82
CA GLY A 193 -43.91 25.32 47.28
C GLY A 193 -43.88 24.81 48.72
#